data_AF-A0A8J2R0Q0-F1
#
_entry.id   AF-A0A8J2R0Q0-F1
#
_cell.length_a   1.000
_cell.length_b   1.000
_cell.length_c   1.000
_cell.angle_alpha   90.00
_cell.angle_beta   90.00
_cell.angle_gamma   90.00
#
_symmetry.space_group_name_H-M   'P 1'
#
loop_
_entity.id
_entity.type
_entity.pdbx_description
1 polymer ?
#
loop_
_entity_poly.entity_id
_entity_poly.type
_entity_poly.pdbx_seq_one_letter_code
_entity_poly.pdbx_strand_id
1 'polypeptide(L)'
;MPYNSYLQISEEKYNLLCNRFEEYMAHIDDQNVVPINIFDPLSPKINEELQLIREVSKNLQKKKEDDMKKAAEAAAEAEKEAKENKITETDDSEKPQDNDLNDEKKQE
;
A
#
# COMPACT_ATOMS: atom_id res chain seq x y z
N MET A 1 11.75 12.19 -34.57
CA MET A 1 12.48 12.30 -33.29
C MET A 1 13.53 11.20 -33.26
N PRO A 2 14.79 11.45 -33.64
CA PRO A 2 15.80 10.42 -33.47
C PRO A 2 16.08 10.28 -31.96
N TYR A 3 15.68 9.12 -31.42
CA TYR A 3 16.01 8.67 -30.08
C TYR A 3 17.43 8.08 -30.09
N ASN A 4 18.21 8.39 -29.04
CA ASN A 4 19.56 7.90 -28.72
C ASN A 4 20.73 8.28 -29.65
N SER A 5 21.25 9.50 -29.49
CA SER A 5 22.70 9.73 -29.54
C SER A 5 23.19 9.65 -28.10
N TYR A 6 24.04 8.67 -27.75
CA TYR A 6 24.68 8.60 -26.44
C TYR A 6 25.07 10.01 -25.96
N LEU A 7 24.64 10.39 -24.76
CA LEU A 7 25.02 11.64 -24.12
C LEU A 7 26.51 11.84 -24.38
N GLN A 8 26.87 12.86 -25.17
CA GLN A 8 28.25 13.19 -25.45
C GLN A 8 28.88 13.67 -24.15
N ILE A 9 29.41 12.73 -23.37
CA ILE A 9 30.31 13.06 -22.26
C ILE A 9 31.64 13.50 -22.87
N SER A 10 32.30 14.48 -22.24
CA SER A 10 33.64 14.87 -22.68
C SER A 10 34.60 13.70 -22.52
N GLU A 11 35.65 13.66 -23.34
CA GLU A 11 36.73 12.67 -23.23
C GLU A 11 37.34 12.65 -21.83
N GLU A 12 37.50 13.82 -21.22
CA GLU A 12 37.95 13.96 -19.82
C GLU A 12 37.05 13.22 -18.83
N LYS A 13 35.72 13.36 -18.96
CA LYS A 13 34.76 12.66 -18.09
C LYS A 13 34.76 11.17 -18.35
N TYR A 14 34.89 10.76 -19.61
CA TYR A 14 35.00 9.35 -19.99
C TYR A 14 36.25 8.72 -19.35
N ASN A 15 37.41 9.35 -19.50
CA ASN A 15 38.67 8.86 -18.92
C ASN A 15 38.60 8.82 -17.39
N LEU A 16 37.97 9.82 -16.76
CA LEU A 16 37.75 9.83 -15.31
C LEU A 16 36.90 8.64 -14.84
N LEU A 17 35.81 8.33 -15.56
CA LEU A 17 34.96 7.18 -15.28
C LEU A 17 35.72 5.86 -15.45
N CYS A 18 36.49 5.71 -16.52
CA CYS A 18 37.33 4.52 -16.75
C CYS A 18 38.34 4.32 -15.63
N ASN A 19 39.05 5.37 -15.21
CA ASN A 19 40.04 5.27 -14.13
C ASN A 19 39.41 4.85 -12.80
N ARG A 20 38.25 5.45 -12.43
CA ARG A 20 37.52 5.04 -11.21
C ARG A 20 37.03 3.61 -11.28
N PHE A 21 36.63 3.15 -12.48
CA PHE A 21 36.21 1.78 -12.69
C PHE A 21 37.36 0.79 -12.56
N GLU A 22 38.54 1.12 -13.10
CA GLU A 22 39.74 0.30 -12.93
C GLU A 22 40.16 0.19 -11.46
N GLU A 23 40.13 1.32 -10.73
CA GLU A 23 40.41 1.34 -9.29
C GLU A 23 39.41 0.49 -8.50
N TYR A 24 38.11 0.62 -8.82
CA TYR A 24 37.07 -0.22 -8.25
C TYR A 24 37.34 -1.72 -8.50
N MET A 25 37.67 -2.10 -9.73
CA MET A 25 37.94 -3.49 -10.09
C MET A 25 39.19 -4.05 -9.40
N ALA A 26 40.21 -3.21 -9.16
CA ALA A 26 41.42 -3.62 -8.46
C ALA A 26 41.17 -3.93 -6.97
N HIS A 27 40.13 -3.35 -6.38
CA HIS A 27 39.83 -3.45 -4.95
C HIS A 27 38.47 -4.09 -4.64
N ILE A 28 37.79 -4.66 -5.63
CA ILE A 28 36.42 -5.20 -5.48
C ILE A 28 36.32 -6.32 -4.44
N ASP A 29 37.38 -7.12 -4.30
CA ASP A 29 37.44 -8.26 -3.39
C ASP A 29 38.08 -7.91 -2.03
N ASP A 30 38.54 -6.67 -1.81
CA ASP A 30 39.16 -6.25 -0.56
C ASP A 30 38.14 -5.67 0.41
N GLN A 31 37.84 -6.42 1.47
CA GLN A 31 36.88 -6.03 2.50
C GLN A 31 37.41 -4.94 3.45
N ASN A 32 38.70 -4.61 3.40
CA ASN A 32 39.30 -3.58 4.24
C ASN A 32 39.34 -2.20 3.56
N VAL A 33 38.96 -2.12 2.28
CA VAL A 33 38.98 -0.90 1.50
C VAL A 33 37.58 -0.27 1.48
N VAL A 34 37.55 1.07 1.52
CA VAL A 34 36.31 1.82 1.42
C VAL A 34 35.72 1.63 0.01
N PRO A 35 34.41 1.37 -0.14
CA PRO A 35 33.80 1.22 -1.45
C PRO A 35 34.07 2.40 -2.37
N ILE A 36 34.61 2.11 -3.55
CA ILE A 36 34.94 3.12 -4.56
C ILE A 36 33.67 3.49 -5.33
N ASN A 37 33.34 4.78 -5.34
CA ASN A 37 32.22 5.31 -6.11
C ASN A 37 32.67 5.67 -7.53
N ILE A 38 32.18 4.92 -8.51
CA ILE A 38 32.51 5.15 -9.93
C ILE A 38 31.79 6.41 -10.45
N PHE A 39 30.50 6.53 -10.14
CA PHE A 39 29.66 7.61 -10.63
C PHE A 39 29.75 8.85 -9.77
N ASP A 40 29.54 10.02 -10.40
CA ASP A 40 29.44 11.27 -9.67
C ASP A 40 28.18 11.30 -8.80
N PRO A 41 28.26 11.90 -7.60
CA PRO A 41 27.10 12.06 -6.74
C PRO A 41 26.04 12.93 -7.43
N LEU A 42 24.77 12.63 -7.15
CA LEU A 42 23.66 13.45 -7.61
C LEU A 42 23.80 14.88 -7.08
N SER A 43 23.39 15.86 -7.89
CA SER A 43 23.42 17.25 -7.46
C SER A 43 22.51 17.47 -6.24
N PRO A 44 22.81 18.46 -5.37
CA PRO A 44 21.98 18.75 -4.19
C PRO A 44 20.51 18.95 -4.54
N LYS A 45 20.24 19.65 -5.65
CA LYS A 45 18.89 19.89 -6.17
C LYS A 45 18.13 18.59 -6.47
N ILE A 46 18.78 17.63 -7.14
CA ILE A 46 18.14 16.33 -7.45
C ILE A 46 17.89 15.56 -6.15
N ASN A 47 18.78 15.63 -5.17
CA ASN A 47 18.57 14.99 -3.87
C ASN A 47 17.38 15.60 -3.11
N GLU A 48 17.23 16.92 -3.11
CA GLU A 48 16.08 17.62 -2.52
C GLU A 48 14.77 17.22 -3.22
N GLU A 49 14.76 17.17 -4.56
CA GLU A 49 13.60 16.72 -5.32
C GLU A 49 13.22 15.26 -5.00
N LEU A 50 14.21 14.36 -4.89
CA LEU A 50 13.98 12.98 -4.49
C LEU A 50 13.45 12.86 -3.05
N GLN A 51 13.91 13.70 -2.13
CA GLN A 51 13.39 13.75 -0.77
C GLN A 51 11.92 14.19 -0.77
N LEU A 52 11.58 15.25 -1.49
CA LEU A 52 10.21 15.72 -1.62
C LEU A 52 9.29 14.63 -2.19
N ILE A 53 9.72 13.94 -3.25
CA ILE A 53 8.96 12.82 -3.83
C ILE A 53 8.70 11.73 -2.79
N ARG A 54 9.71 11.37 -1.99
CA ARG A 54 9.56 10.35 -0.93
C ARG A 54 8.55 10.80 0.13
N GLU A 55 8.61 12.04 0.57
CA GLU A 55 7.69 12.59 1.58
C GLU A 55 6.25 12.61 1.09
N VAL A 56 6.03 13.13 -0.12
CA VAL A 56 4.69 13.17 -0.73
C VAL A 56 4.16 11.75 -0.95
N SER A 57 4.99 10.83 -1.44
CA SER A 57 4.59 9.43 -1.65
C SER A 57 4.19 8.75 -0.35
N LYS A 58 4.95 8.97 0.73
CA LYS A 58 4.64 8.44 2.07
C LYS A 58 3.30 8.98 2.58
N ASN A 59 3.05 10.28 2.40
CA ASN A 59 1.80 10.90 2.80
C ASN A 59 0.60 10.35 2.00
N LEU A 60 0.76 10.18 0.69
CA LEU A 60 -0.28 9.59 -0.16
C LEU A 60 -0.54 8.12 0.18
N GLN A 61 0.49 7.34 0.47
CA GLN A 61 0.35 5.96 0.88
C GLN A 61 -0.40 5.85 2.20
N LYS A 62 -0.05 6.66 3.20
CA LYS A 62 -0.77 6.70 4.48
C LYS A 62 -2.24 7.09 4.28
N LYS A 63 -2.50 8.12 3.46
CA LYS A 63 -3.87 8.53 3.14
C LYS A 63 -4.67 7.40 2.49
N LYS A 64 -4.06 6.67 1.55
CA LYS A 64 -4.69 5.51 0.90
C LYS A 64 -5.03 4.42 1.92
N GLU A 65 -4.12 4.11 2.83
CA GLU A 65 -4.34 3.12 3.89
C GLU A 65 -5.47 3.55 4.83
N ASP A 66 -5.51 4.82 5.21
CA ASP A 66 -6.56 5.39 6.08
C ASP A 66 -7.93 5.39 5.37
N ASP A 67 -7.98 5.77 4.09
CA ASP A 67 -9.20 5.76 3.29
C ASP A 67 -9.74 4.32 3.09
N MET A 68 -8.85 3.35 2.88
CA MET A 68 -9.23 1.93 2.81
C MET A 68 -9.80 1.41 4.14
N LYS A 69 -9.21 1.80 5.28
CA LYS A 69 -9.72 1.41 6.60
C LYS A 69 -11.11 1.98 6.85
N LYS A 70 -11.31 3.27 6.58
CA LYS A 70 -12.63 3.92 6.71
C LYS A 70 -13.68 3.27 5.82
N ALA A 71 -13.33 2.93 4.58
CA ALA A 71 -14.24 2.24 3.68
C ALA A 71 -14.61 0.84 4.20
N ALA A 72 -13.66 0.11 4.78
CA ALA A 72 -13.92 -1.19 5.39
C ALA A 72 -14.79 -1.09 6.65
N GLU A 73 -14.54 -0.08 7.50
CA GLU A 73 -15.35 0.20 8.69
C GLU A 73 -16.79 0.55 8.31
N ALA A 74 -16.99 1.47 7.34
CA ALA A 74 -18.31 1.85 6.85
C ALA A 74 -19.07 0.66 6.23
N ALA A 75 -18.38 -0.22 5.50
CA ALA A 75 -18.99 -1.43 4.94
C ALA A 75 -19.42 -2.42 6.04
N ALA A 76 -18.60 -2.57 7.10
CA ALA A 76 -18.92 -3.44 8.22
C ALA A 76 -20.08 -2.89 9.08
N GLU A 77 -20.16 -1.57 9.26
CA GLU A 77 -21.30 -0.92 9.93
C GLU A 77 -22.58 -1.07 9.13
N ALA A 78 -22.55 -0.83 7.81
CA ALA A 78 -23.71 -1.04 6.94
C ALA A 78 -24.20 -2.49 6.93
N GLU A 79 -23.29 -3.48 6.99
CA GLU A 79 -23.67 -4.89 7.09
C GLU A 79 -24.29 -5.24 8.46
N LYS A 80 -23.85 -4.60 9.54
CA LYS A 80 -24.45 -4.75 10.88
C LYS A 80 -25.84 -4.13 10.94
N GLU A 81 -26.01 -2.91 10.45
CA GLU A 81 -27.32 -2.24 10.40
C GLU A 81 -28.32 -3.02 9.53
N ALA A 82 -27.87 -3.57 8.40
CA ALA A 82 -28.70 -4.43 7.54
C ALA A 82 -29.09 -5.76 8.22
N LYS A 83 -28.26 -6.29 9.12
CA LYS A 83 -28.57 -7.49 9.92
C LYS A 83 -29.49 -7.16 11.10
N GLU A 84 -29.29 -6.05 11.80
CA GLU A 84 -30.16 -5.60 12.89
C GLU A 84 -31.57 -5.25 12.39
N ASN A 85 -31.71 -4.53 11.28
CA ASN A 85 -33.02 -4.24 10.69
C ASN A 85 -33.77 -5.48 10.21
N LYS A 86 -33.07 -6.54 9.79
CA LYS A 86 -33.70 -7.82 9.45
C LYS A 86 -34.21 -8.60 10.66
N ILE A 87 -33.64 -8.37 11.84
CA ILE A 87 -34.05 -9.06 13.07
C ILE A 87 -35.27 -8.37 13.69
N THR A 88 -35.32 -7.03 13.65
CA THR A 88 -36.45 -6.25 14.19
C THR A 88 -37.71 -6.31 13.33
N GLU A 89 -37.62 -6.52 12.01
CA GLU A 89 -38.82 -6.73 11.16
C GLU A 89 -39.47 -8.12 11.32
N THR A 90 -38.78 -9.09 11.93
CA THR A 90 -39.33 -10.45 12.15
C THR A 90 -39.93 -10.70 13.53
N ASP A 91 -39.83 -9.77 14.47
CA ASP A 91 -40.19 -9.98 15.90
C ASP A 91 -41.47 -9.24 16.33
N ASP A 92 -42.32 -8.84 15.38
CA ASP A 92 -43.62 -8.18 15.65
C ASP A 92 -44.82 -9.05 15.21
N SER A 93 -44.64 -10.36 15.15
CA SER A 93 -45.72 -11.31 14.83
C SER A 93 -45.55 -12.64 15.54
N GLU A 94 -45.75 -12.67 16.86
CA GLU A 94 -46.28 -13.81 17.62
C GLU A 94 -46.29 -13.45 19.12
N LYS A 95 -47.41 -13.05 19.74
CA LYS A 95 -48.50 -13.86 20.35
C LYS A 95 -49.18 -12.97 21.44
N PRO A 96 -50.26 -13.34 22.17
CA PRO A 96 -51.14 -14.54 22.14
C PRO A 96 -52.66 -14.21 22.23
N GLN A 97 -53.56 -15.16 21.94
CA GLN A 97 -54.82 -15.28 22.70
C GLN A 97 -55.21 -16.75 22.91
N ASP A 98 -55.32 -17.09 24.19
CA ASP A 98 -55.79 -18.33 24.78
C ASP A 98 -57.33 -18.40 24.84
N ASN A 99 -57.81 -19.64 24.99
CA ASN A 99 -59.11 -20.15 25.48
C ASN A 99 -60.30 -20.24 24.49
N ASP A 100 -60.75 -21.47 24.20
CA ASP A 100 -61.78 -22.10 25.04
C ASP A 100 -61.93 -23.62 24.82
N LEU A 101 -62.55 -24.27 25.82
CA LEU A 101 -62.58 -25.70 26.17
C LEU A 101 -63.41 -26.66 25.29
N ASN A 102 -63.01 -27.94 25.40
CA ASN A 102 -63.82 -29.15 25.69
C ASN A 102 -64.18 -30.21 24.61
N ASP A 103 -63.99 -31.46 25.07
CA ASP A 103 -64.59 -32.76 24.68
C ASP A 103 -64.27 -33.30 23.26
N GLU A 104 -63.92 -34.57 23.03
CA GLU A 104 -64.30 -35.80 23.71
C GLU A 104 -63.35 -36.96 23.34
N LYS A 105 -63.27 -37.95 24.24
CA LYS A 105 -62.64 -39.27 24.11
C LYS A 105 -62.86 -39.94 22.74
N LYS A 106 -61.85 -40.67 22.25
CA LYS A 106 -61.92 -42.14 22.08
C LYS A 106 -60.56 -42.74 21.72
N GLN A 107 -60.08 -43.58 22.64
CA GLN A 107 -59.23 -44.72 22.35
C GLN A 107 -60.12 -45.82 21.77
N GLU A 108 -59.66 -46.47 20.71
CA GLU A 108 -59.81 -47.91 20.47
C GLU A 108 -58.70 -48.37 19.51
#